data_AF-A0AA87AKC5-F1
#
_entry.id   AF-A0AA87AKC5-F1
#
_cell.length_a   1.000
_cell.length_b   1.000
_cell.length_c   1.000
_cell.angle_alpha   90.00
_cell.angle_beta   90.00
_cell.angle_gamma   90.00
#
_symmetry.space_group_name_H-M   'P 1'
#
loop_
_entity.id
_entity.type
_entity.pdbx_description
1 polymer ?
#
loop_
_entity_poly.entity_id
_entity_poly.type
_entity_poly.pdbx_seq_one_letter_code
_entity_poly.pdbx_strand_id
1 'polypeptide(L)' 'MNNPDIISRGFVNVNESTELFGQSKAVVKDAVLSVLSNEECGVYQVRQQILESLGEFLESEIGRKPVILPTILEV' A
#
# COMPACT_ATOMS: atom_id res chain seq x y z
N MET A 1 3.45 3.90 15.40
CA MET A 1 3.66 3.50 13.99
C MET A 1 3.44 4.72 13.12
N ASN A 2 4.44 5.10 12.32
CA ASN A 2 4.24 6.15 11.33
C ASN A 2 3.25 5.65 10.28
N ASN A 3 2.33 6.51 9.86
CA ASN A 3 1.40 6.18 8.78
C ASN A 3 2.21 5.99 7.47
N PRO A 4 1.85 4.99 6.63
CA PRO A 4 2.50 4.82 5.36
C PRO A 4 2.33 6.07 4.50
N ASP A 5 3.38 6.44 3.78
CA ASP A 5 3.31 7.51 2.80
C ASP A 5 3.25 6.94 1.38
N ILE A 6 2.52 7.62 0.50
CA ILE A 6 2.25 7.15 -0.86
C ILE A 6 2.51 8.28 -1.82
N ILE A 7 3.37 8.01 -2.79
CA ILE A 7 3.75 8.93 -3.86
C ILE A 7 3.42 8.25 -5.19
N SER A 8 2.70 8.92 -6.08
CA SER A 8 2.45 8.43 -7.44
C SER A 8 3.23 9.25 -8.47
N ARG A 9 3.54 8.63 -9.62
CA ARG A 9 4.05 9.32 -10.82
C ARG A 9 3.37 8.76 -12.06
N GLY A 10 2.88 9.65 -12.94
CA GLY A 10 2.29 9.28 -14.23
C GLY A 10 0.97 8.50 -14.15
N PHE A 11 0.40 8.38 -12.96
CA PHE A 11 -0.73 7.49 -12.67
C PHE A 11 -1.99 8.25 -12.29
N VAL A 12 -1.86 9.30 -11.49
CA VAL A 12 -2.98 10.06 -10.91
C VAL A 12 -2.56 11.52 -10.69
N ASN A 13 -3.42 12.49 -11.01
CA ASN A 13 -3.21 13.90 -10.71
C ASN A 13 -3.58 14.15 -9.23
N VAL A 14 -2.61 14.59 -8.42
CA VAL A 14 -2.72 14.67 -6.95
C VAL A 14 -3.93 15.48 -6.46
N ASN A 15 -4.38 16.45 -7.26
CA ASN A 15 -5.50 17.33 -6.91
C ASN A 15 -6.89 16.65 -7.01
N GLU A 16 -7.02 15.56 -7.76
CA GLU A 16 -8.32 14.88 -7.98
C GLU A 16 -8.46 13.59 -7.16
N SER A 17 -7.47 13.24 -6.33
CA SER A 17 -7.38 11.87 -5.79
C SER A 17 -6.96 11.77 -4.32
N THR A 18 -7.16 12.83 -3.54
CA THR A 18 -6.93 12.82 -2.09
C THR A 18 -7.62 11.64 -1.41
N GLU A 19 -8.85 11.31 -1.85
CA GLU A 19 -9.60 10.17 -1.33
C GLU A 19 -8.95 8.83 -1.69
N LEU A 20 -8.59 8.61 -2.96
CA LEU A 20 -7.91 7.39 -3.41
C LEU A 20 -6.59 7.16 -2.63
N PHE A 21 -5.80 8.21 -2.40
CA PHE A 21 -4.59 8.11 -1.59
C PHE A 21 -4.87 7.83 -0.12
N GLY A 22 -5.92 8.42 0.44
CA GLY A 22 -6.36 8.15 1.81
C GLY A 22 -6.75 6.69 2.01
N GLN A 23 -7.56 6.16 1.09
CA GLN A 23 -7.95 4.74 1.08
C GLN A 23 -6.75 3.83 0.84
N SER A 24 -5.86 4.17 -0.09
CA SER A 24 -4.61 3.42 -0.33
C SER A 24 -3.76 3.31 0.94
N LYS A 25 -3.64 4.41 1.71
CA LYS A 25 -2.91 4.41 2.99
C LYS A 25 -3.58 3.50 4.03
N ALA A 26 -4.91 3.47 4.07
CA ALA A 26 -5.65 2.56 4.94
C ALA A 26 -5.41 1.09 4.54
N VAL A 27 -5.53 0.75 3.26
CA VAL A 27 -5.27 -0.60 2.73
C VAL A 27 -3.86 -1.08 3.10
N VAL A 28 -2.84 -0.24 2.89
CA VAL A 28 -1.46 -0.58 3.24
C VAL A 28 -1.30 -0.78 4.75
N LYS A 29 -1.92 0.07 5.58
CA LYS A 29 -1.86 -0.07 7.03
C LYS A 29 -2.48 -1.38 7.49
N ASP A 30 -3.66 -1.73 6.98
CA ASP A 30 -4.37 -2.95 7.36
C ASP A 30 -3.60 -4.19 6.89
N ALA A 31 -3.04 -4.15 5.68
CA ALA A 31 -2.14 -5.18 5.15
C ALA A 31 -0.90 -5.37 6.04
N VAL A 32 -0.28 -4.31 6.55
CA VAL A 32 0.87 -4.43 7.45
C VAL A 32 0.44 -5.02 8.81
N LEU A 33 -0.67 -4.55 9.38
CA LEU A 33 -1.16 -5.02 10.68
C LEU A 33 -1.57 -6.49 10.65
N SER A 34 -2.13 -6.98 9.54
CA SER A 34 -2.54 -8.38 9.41
C SER A 34 -1.37 -9.36 9.36
N VAL A 35 -0.21 -8.95 8.84
CA VAL A 35 1.00 -9.79 8.84
C VAL A 35 1.69 -9.73 10.19
N LEU A 36 1.75 -8.55 10.82
CA LEU A 36 2.39 -8.35 12.12
C LEU A 36 1.70 -9.09 13.28
N SER A 37 0.46 -9.54 13.12
CA SER A 37 -0.20 -10.41 14.11
C SER A 37 0.36 -11.84 14.14
N ASN A 38 1.22 -12.22 13.20
CA ASN A 38 1.88 -13.52 13.17
C ASN A 38 3.28 -13.46 13.80
N GLU A 39 3.63 -14.45 14.61
CA GLU A 39 4.92 -14.52 15.32
C GLU A 39 6.13 -14.64 14.37
N GLU A 40 5.95 -15.17 13.15
CA GLU A 40 6.99 -15.28 12.11
C GLU A 40 6.82 -14.26 10.97
N CYS A 41 6.57 -12.99 11.31
CA CYS A 41 6.47 -11.92 10.32
C CYS A 41 7.83 -11.33 9.92
N GLY A 42 8.26 -11.57 8.68
CA GLY A 42 9.43 -10.94 8.07
C GLY A 42 9.10 -9.81 7.09
N VAL A 43 10.12 -9.02 6.74
CA VAL A 43 10.03 -7.90 5.76
C VAL A 43 9.50 -8.37 4.40
N TYR A 44 9.83 -9.61 4.01
CA TYR A 44 9.36 -10.20 2.75
C TYR A 44 7.84 -10.38 2.75
N GLN A 45 7.27 -10.95 3.81
CA GLN A 45 5.83 -11.18 3.93
C GLN A 45 5.06 -9.86 3.95
N VAL A 46 5.57 -8.87 4.69
CA VAL A 46 5.00 -7.52 4.69
C VAL A 46 5.00 -6.93 3.27
N ARG A 47 6.12 -7.06 2.54
CA ARG A 47 6.21 -6.58 1.16
C ARG A 47 5.18 -7.26 0.25
N GLN A 48 5.04 -8.58 0.32
CA GLN A 48 4.08 -9.32 -0.51
C GLN A 48 2.65 -8.90 -0.20
N GLN A 49 2.28 -8.83 1.09
CA GLN A 49 0.93 -8.44 1.48
C GLN A 49 0.58 -7.02 1.00
N ILE A 50 1.52 -6.08 1.07
CA ILE A 50 1.32 -4.73 0.54
C ILE A 50 1.07 -4.77 -0.97
N LEU A 51 1.87 -5.52 -1.73
CA LEU A 51 1.75 -5.60 -3.19
C LEU A 51 0.42 -6.22 -3.62
N GLU A 52 -0.02 -7.28 -2.96
CA GLU A 52 -1.30 -7.95 -3.24
C GLU A 52 -2.47 -7.04 -2.89
N SER A 53 -2.58 -6.60 -1.64
CA SER A 53 -3.74 -5.84 -1.16
C SER A 53 -3.88 -4.48 -1.85
N LEU A 54 -2.77 -3.73 -2.01
CA LEU A 54 -2.84 -2.44 -2.71
C LEU A 54 -3.05 -2.63 -4.21
N GLY A 55 -2.49 -3.68 -4.80
CA GLY A 55 -2.67 -4.01 -6.21
C GLY A 55 -4.12 -4.33 -6.55
N GLU A 56 -4.77 -5.16 -5.74
CA GLU A 56 -6.20 -5.51 -5.89
C GLU A 56 -7.10 -4.29 -5.69
N PHE A 57 -6.83 -3.48 -4.66
CA PHE A 57 -7.57 -2.25 -4.41
C PHE A 57 -7.50 -1.30 -5.61
N LEU A 58 -6.29 -1.02 -6.13
CA LEU A 58 -6.14 -0.11 -7.26
C LEU A 58 -6.78 -0.67 -8.54
N GLU A 59 -6.68 -1.98 -8.76
CA GLU A 59 -7.36 -2.63 -9.89
C GLU A 59 -8.89 -2.48 -9.81
N SER A 60 -9.47 -2.63 -8.62
CA SER A 60 -10.90 -2.41 -8.37
C SER A 60 -11.32 -0.96 -8.56
N GLU A 61 -10.59 -0.01 -7.97
CA GLU A 61 -11.01 1.40 -7.94
C GLU A 61 -10.79 2.12 -9.28
N ILE A 62 -9.74 1.77 -10.02
CA ILE A 62 -9.35 2.52 -11.21
C ILE A 62 -9.15 1.64 -12.46
N GLY A 63 -9.41 0.34 -12.37
CA GLY A 63 -9.33 -0.59 -13.50
C GLY A 63 -7.92 -0.89 -14.01
N ARG A 64 -6.88 -0.59 -13.21
CA ARG A 64 -5.47 -0.82 -13.59
C ARG A 64 -4.64 -1.24 -12.39
N LYS A 65 -3.61 -2.04 -12.65
CA LYS A 65 -2.61 -2.46 -11.66
C LYS A 65 -1.27 -1.76 -11.94
N PRO A 66 -1.03 -0.56 -11.37
CA PRO A 66 0.24 0.15 -11.57
C PRO A 66 1.41 -0.63 -10.94
N VAL A 67 2.62 -0.28 -11.35
CA VAL A 67 3.83 -0.76 -10.69
C VAL A 67 3.92 -0.14 -9.29
N ILE A 68 3.92 -0.97 -8.26
CA ILE A 68 4.02 -0.58 -6.85
C ILE A 68 5.43 -0.92 -6.35
N LEU A 69 6.12 0.06 -5.78
CA LEU A 69 7.48 -0.10 -5.24
C LEU A 69 7.50 0.19 -3.72
N PRO A 70 7.25 -0.82 -2.88
CA PRO A 70 7.27 -0.66 -1.42
C PRO A 70 8.70 -0.51 -0.89
N THR A 71 8.94 0.54 -0.11
CA THR A 71 10.19 0.75 0.63
C THR A 71 9.90 0.69 2.12
N ILE A 72 10.62 -0.19 2.83
CA ILE A 72 10.47 -0.40 4.27
C ILE A 72 11.76 0.11 4.91
N LEU A 73 11.62 1.08 5.81
CA LEU A 73 12.73 1.67 6.56
C LEU A 73 12.69 1.14 7.99
N GLU A 74 13.80 0.60 8.45
CA GLU A 74 14.01 0.23 9.85
C GLU A 74 14.55 1.46 10.59
N VAL A 75 13.92 1.79 11.72
CA VAL A 75 14.21 3.00 12.53
C VAL A 75 14.48 2.64 13.99
#